data_AF-A0A2S6A3M2-F1
#
_entry.id   AF-A0A2S6A3M2-F1
#
_cell.length_a   1.000
_cell.length_b   1.000
_cell.length_c   1.000
_cell.angle_alpha   90.00
_cell.angle_beta   90.00
_cell.angle_gamma   90.00
#
_symmetry.space_group_name_H-M   'P 1'
#
loop_
_entity.id
_entity.type
_entity.pdbx_description
1 polymer ?
#
loop_
_entity_poly.entity_id
_entity_poly.type
_entity_poly.pdbx_seq_one_letter_code
_entity_poly.pdbx_strand_id
1 'polypeptide(L)' 'MAIDDFGRGEIEAAMLHACNAVDGTAEKVYPTRQVGDRFTALIRDNDDIFGPMAIRGVNTAATR' A
#
# COMPACT_ATOMS: atom_id res chain seq x y z
N MET A 1 14.28 -1.92 -5.96
CA MET A 1 13.55 -1.79 -4.68
C MET A 1 12.62 -0.61 -4.87
N ALA A 2 11.37 -0.65 -4.41
CA ALA A 2 10.33 0.33 -4.81
C ALA A 2 10.79 1.80 -4.76
N ILE A 3 11.52 2.19 -3.71
CA ILE A 3 12.05 3.56 -3.53
C ILE A 3 13.13 3.90 -4.56
N ASP A 4 14.04 2.97 -4.87
CA ASP A 4 15.10 3.17 -5.87
C ASP A 4 14.51 3.31 -7.28
N ASP A 5 13.55 2.45 -7.62
CA ASP A 5 12.86 2.47 -8.91
C ASP A 5 12.09 3.79 -9.07
N PHE A 6 11.43 4.26 -8.00
CA PHE A 6 10.80 5.57 -7.97
C PHE A 6 11.80 6.71 -8.16
N GLY A 7 12.96 6.65 -7.50
CA GLY A 7 14.04 7.64 -7.63
C GLY A 7 14.62 7.71 -9.05
N ARG A 8 14.55 6.62 -9.82
CA ARG A 8 14.94 6.55 -11.23
C ARG A 8 13.82 6.95 -12.21
N GLY A 9 12.61 7.23 -11.72
CA GLY A 9 11.44 7.51 -12.56
C GLY A 9 10.78 6.25 -13.15
N GLU A 10 11.15 5.07 -12.68
CA GLU A 10 10.63 3.76 -13.12
C GLU A 10 9.32 3.44 -12.37
N ILE A 11 8.28 4.26 -12.60
CA ILE A 11 7.05 4.26 -11.79
C ILE A 11 6.32 2.91 -11.80
N GLU A 12 6.29 2.20 -12.93
CA GLU A 12 5.62 0.88 -13.01
C GLU A 12 6.33 -0.17 -12.15
N ALA A 13 7.66 -0.23 -12.23
CA ALA A 13 8.47 -1.14 -11.42
C ALA A 13 8.36 -0.80 -9.92
N ALA A 14 8.39 0.50 -9.60
CA ALA A 14 8.19 0.99 -8.24
C ALA A 14 6.82 0.56 -7.67
N MET A 15 5.75 0.73 -8.47
CA MET A 15 4.40 0.34 -8.09
C MET A 15 4.27 -1.17 -7.90
N LEU A 16 4.83 -1.96 -8.82
CA LEU A 16 4.79 -3.43 -8.71
C LEU A 16 5.46 -3.91 -7.41
N HIS A 17 6.65 -3.39 -7.09
CA HIS A 17 7.33 -3.72 -5.84
C HIS A 17 6.54 -3.31 -4.61
N ALA A 18 5.93 -2.11 -4.62
CA ALA A 18 5.08 -1.66 -3.53
C ALA A 18 3.85 -2.57 -3.34
N CYS A 19 3.15 -2.90 -4.43
CA CYS A 19 1.99 -3.79 -4.40
C CYS A 19 2.35 -5.19 -3.89
N ASN A 20 3.48 -5.75 -4.33
CA ASN A 20 3.93 -7.07 -3.85
C ASN A 20 4.26 -7.06 -2.35
N ALA A 21 4.84 -5.97 -1.84
CA ALA A 21 5.11 -5.84 -0.40
C ALA A 21 3.81 -5.75 0.43
N VAL A 22 2.80 -5.03 -0.07
CA VAL A 22 1.46 -4.97 0.54
C VAL A 22 0.80 -6.35 0.53
N ASP A 23 0.73 -7.01 -0.63
CA ASP A 23 0.08 -8.33 -0.72
C ASP A 23 0.81 -9.41 0.11
N GLY A 24 2.14 -9.44 0.07
CA GLY A 24 2.93 -10.39 0.86
C GLY A 24 2.83 -10.16 2.37
N THR A 25 2.47 -8.94 2.80
CA THR A 25 2.10 -8.66 4.19
C THR A 25 0.65 -9.09 4.46
N ALA A 26 -0.26 -8.80 3.53
CA ALA A 26 -1.68 -9.12 3.64
C ALA A 26 -1.92 -10.63 3.71
N GLU A 27 -1.12 -11.43 3.01
CA GLU A 27 -1.16 -12.89 3.07
C GLU A 27 -0.88 -13.43 4.48
N LYS A 28 0.02 -12.79 5.23
CA LYS A 28 0.35 -13.17 6.62
C LYS A 28 -0.74 -12.76 7.60
N VAL A 29 -1.38 -11.62 7.38
CA VAL A 29 -2.42 -11.07 8.26
C VAL A 29 -3.78 -11.73 8.00
N TYR A 30 -4.10 -12.03 6.74
CA TYR A 30 -5.37 -12.59 6.30
C TYR A 30 -5.19 -13.87 5.45
N PRO A 31 -4.65 -14.96 6.01
CA PRO A 31 -4.24 -16.15 5.25
C PRO A 31 -5.39 -16.88 4.54
N THR A 32 -6.64 -16.63 4.94
CA THR A 32 -7.83 -17.27 4.35
C THR A 32 -8.54 -16.41 3.31
N ARG A 33 -8.14 -15.15 3.13
CA ARG A 33 -8.77 -14.22 2.17
C ARG A 33 -8.11 -14.35 0.79
N GLN A 34 -8.91 -14.15 -0.26
CA GLN A 34 -8.39 -14.07 -1.63
C GLN A 34 -7.52 -12.82 -1.83
N VAL A 35 -6.58 -12.88 -2.78
CA VAL A 35 -5.57 -11.83 -3.06
C VAL A 35 -6.16 -10.41 -3.09
N GLY A 36 -7.19 -10.18 -3.91
CA GLY A 36 -7.77 -8.84 -4.04
C GLY A 36 -8.46 -8.34 -2.76
N ASP A 37 -9.11 -9.24 -2.03
CA ASP A 37 -9.79 -8.93 -0.78
C ASP A 37 -8.78 -8.62 0.34
N ARG A 38 -7.76 -9.47 0.53
CA ARG A 38 -6.72 -9.25 1.54
C ARG A 38 -5.91 -8.00 1.27
N PHE A 39 -5.57 -7.72 0.01
CA PHE A 39 -4.82 -6.53 -0.37
C PHE A 39 -5.58 -5.26 0.01
N THR A 40 -6.86 -5.21 -0.39
CA THR A 40 -7.73 -4.06 -0.10
C THR A 40 -8.00 -3.91 1.39
N ALA A 41 -8.22 -5.03 2.10
CA ALA A 41 -8.41 -5.03 3.54
C ALA A 41 -7.17 -4.51 4.28
N LEU A 42 -5.96 -4.93 3.89
CA LEU A 42 -4.73 -4.46 4.53
C LEU A 42 -4.58 -2.94 4.41
N ILE A 43 -4.85 -2.37 3.22
CA ILE A 43 -4.77 -0.92 3.03
C ILE A 43 -5.79 -0.20 3.91
N ARG A 44 -7.04 -0.67 3.96
CA ARG A 44 -8.13 -0.02 4.70
C ARG A 44 -7.99 -0.15 6.21
N ASP A 45 -7.55 -1.31 6.69
CA ASP A 45 -7.38 -1.58 8.12
C ASP A 45 -6.16 -0.82 8.69
N ASN A 46 -5.27 -0.31 7.83
CA ASN A 46 -4.07 0.46 8.19
C ASN A 46 -4.09 1.86 7.54
N ASP A 47 -5.25 2.51 7.51
CA ASP A 47 -5.44 3.85 6.93
C ASP A 47 -4.63 4.94 7.66
N ASP A 48 -4.25 4.71 8.91
CA ASP A 48 -3.33 5.56 9.67
C ASP A 48 -1.93 5.64 9.02
N ILE A 49 -1.52 4.58 8.32
CA ILE A 49 -0.28 4.51 7.55
C ILE A 49 -0.53 4.94 6.11
N PHE A 50 -1.48 4.30 5.43
CA PHE A 50 -1.68 4.47 3.99
C PHE A 50 -2.41 5.77 3.62
N GLY A 51 -3.33 6.26 4.45
CA GLY A 51 -4.09 7.48 4.22
C GLY A 51 -3.20 8.71 4.03
N PRO A 52 -2.28 9.02 4.97
CA PRO A 52 -1.33 10.13 4.81
C PRO A 52 -0.39 10.00 3.61
N MET A 53 -0.11 8.77 3.16
CA MET A 53 0.71 8.51 1.98
C MET A 53 -0.07 8.68 0.66
N ALA A 54 -1.36 8.38 0.66
CA ALA A 54 -2.21 8.41 -0.53
C ALA A 54 -2.45 9.83 -1.06
N ILE A 55 -2.47 10.84 -0.17
CA ILE A 55 -2.71 12.24 -0.54
C ILE A 55 -1.64 13.14 0.07
N ARG A 56 -0.66 13.52 -0.76
CA ARG A 56 0.41 14.43 -0.35
C ARG A 56 -0.17 15.79 0.07
N GLY A 57 0.09 16.20 1.32
CA GLY A 57 -0.33 17.50 1.85
C GLY A 57 -1.73 17.52 2.47
N VAL A 58 -2.44 16.39 2.53
CA VAL A 58 -3.74 16.29 3.20
C VAL A 58 -3.60 15.37 4.41
N ASN A 59 -4.01 15.88 5.58
CA ASN A 59 -4.15 15.04 6.76
C ASN A 59 -5.50 14.30 6.67
N THR A 60 -5.48 13.07 6.16
CA THR A 60 -6.69 12.25 6.00
C THR A 60 -7.41 11.96 7.31
N ALA A 61 -6.70 11.94 8.44
CA ALA A 61 -7.30 11.78 9.76
C ALA A 61 -8.10 13.01 10.21
N ALA A 62 -7.77 14.21 9.72
CA ALA A 62 -8.47 15.45 10.06
C ALA A 62 -9.72 15.71 9.20
N THR A 63 -9.94 14.92 8.15
CA THR A 63 -11.05 15.08 7.19
C THR A 63 -12.17 14.04 7.38
N ARG A 64 -12.19 13.34 8.50
CA ARG A 64 -13.19 12.32 8.84
C ARG A 64 -14.31 12.86 9.72
#